data_AF-A0A7J2YD08-F1
#
_entry.id   AF-A0A7J2YD08-F1
#
_cell.length_a   1.000
_cell.length_b   1.000
_cell.length_c   1.000
_cell.angle_alpha   90.00
_cell.angle_beta   90.00
_cell.angle_gamma   90.00
#
_symmetry.space_group_name_H-M   'P 1'
#
loop_
_entity.id
_entity.type
_entity.pdbx_description
1 polymer ?
#
loop_
_entity_poly.entity_id
_entity_poly.type
_entity_poly.pdbx_seq_one_letter_code
_entity_poly.pdbx_strand_id
1 'polypeptide(L)'
;MSDYDPELEIIKARKLKELKRKAETKSKVKTDRDILVEHLVDRGTEVLATAETQYPKETAIIISKLAELFKSGELQGTISGGNLLSLFRTIGLRVRMDTKIRIEDHGKLISLSERLKSKED
;
A
#
# COMPACT_ATOMS: atom_id res chain seq x y z
N MET A 1 2.76 18.95 56.18
CA MET A 1 2.62 18.81 54.72
C MET A 1 3.11 17.43 54.32
N SER A 2 2.18 16.49 54.07
CA SER A 2 2.44 15.24 53.36
C SER A 2 1.10 14.64 52.93
N ASP A 3 0.47 15.23 51.91
CA ASP A 3 -0.72 14.66 51.28
C ASP A 3 -0.31 13.52 50.34
N TYR A 4 0.30 12.47 50.90
CA TYR A 4 0.55 11.22 50.20
C TYR A 4 -0.60 10.26 50.54
N ASP A 5 -1.61 10.24 49.69
CA ASP A 5 -2.75 9.33 49.82
C ASP A 5 -2.59 8.15 48.84
N PRO A 6 -2.27 6.94 49.34
CA PRO A 6 -2.09 5.75 48.51
C PRO A 6 -3.37 5.35 47.75
N GLU A 7 -4.56 5.75 48.19
CA GLU A 7 -5.80 5.51 47.43
C GLU A 7 -5.82 6.31 46.13
N LEU A 8 -5.33 7.56 46.16
CA LEU A 8 -5.28 8.42 44.97
C LEU A 8 -4.36 7.84 43.88
N GLU A 9 -3.24 7.21 44.25
CA GLU A 9 -2.35 6.58 43.28
C GLU A 9 -2.97 5.34 42.64
N ILE A 10 -3.66 4.50 43.42
CA ILE A 10 -4.35 3.31 42.92
C ILE A 10 -5.47 3.72 41.95
N ILE A 11 -6.22 4.77 42.27
CA ILE A 11 -7.27 5.30 41.40
C ILE A 11 -6.67 5.85 40.09
N LYS A 12 -5.58 6.64 40.16
CA LYS A 12 -4.88 7.16 38.99
C LYS A 12 -4.34 6.04 38.10
N ALA A 13 -3.69 5.03 38.68
CA ALA A 13 -3.14 3.89 37.95
C ALA A 13 -4.22 3.07 37.25
N ARG A 14 -5.36 2.82 37.91
CA ARG A 14 -6.52 2.15 37.30
C ARG A 14 -7.06 2.94 36.11
N LYS A 15 -7.23 4.25 36.26
CA LYS A 15 -7.76 5.13 35.21
C LYS A 15 -6.82 5.25 34.01
N LEU A 16 -5.50 5.33 34.26
CA LEU A 16 -4.46 5.28 33.23
C LEU A 16 -4.46 3.96 32.46
N LYS A 17 -4.61 2.82 33.16
CA LYS A 17 -4.68 1.49 32.53
C LYS A 17 -5.93 1.33 31.67
N GLU A 18 -7.07 1.87 32.11
CA GLU A 18 -8.31 1.85 31.35
C GLU A 18 -8.25 2.73 30.10
N LEU A 19 -7.61 3.91 30.19
CA LEU A 19 -7.35 4.79 29.05
C LEU A 19 -6.38 4.16 28.04
N LYS A 20 -5.30 3.52 28.51
CA LYS A 20 -4.38 2.75 27.64
C LYS A 20 -5.11 1.61 26.94
N ARG A 21 -5.92 0.83 27.66
CA ARG A 21 -6.75 -0.23 27.06
C ARG A 21 -7.71 0.31 26.02
N LYS A 22 -8.39 1.44 26.28
CA LYS A 22 -9.29 2.10 25.31
C LYS A 22 -8.54 2.66 24.09
N ALA A 23 -7.28 3.04 24.24
CA ALA A 23 -6.42 3.46 23.13
C ALA A 23 -5.93 2.26 22.30
N GLU A 24 -5.66 1.12 22.94
CA GLU A 24 -5.28 -0.15 22.28
C GLU A 24 -6.45 -0.86 21.62
N THR A 25 -7.67 -0.76 22.17
CA THR A 25 -8.91 -1.35 21.62
C THR A 25 -9.64 -0.44 20.64
N LYS A 26 -9.15 0.78 20.39
CA LYS A 26 -9.40 1.43 19.10
C LYS A 26 -8.63 0.64 18.06
N SER A 27 -9.22 -0.49 17.67
CA SER A 27 -8.94 -1.12 16.39
C SER A 27 -8.78 -0.01 15.38
N LYS A 28 -7.56 0.19 14.88
CA LYS A 28 -7.32 1.10 13.77
C LYS A 28 -8.31 0.65 12.70
N VAL A 29 -9.36 1.43 12.47
CA VAL A 29 -10.29 1.17 11.37
C VAL A 29 -9.40 1.17 10.14
N LYS A 30 -9.16 -0.02 9.58
CA LYS A 30 -8.30 -0.16 8.42
C LYS A 30 -8.90 0.73 7.34
N THR A 31 -8.09 1.65 6.83
CA THR A 31 -8.55 2.50 5.74
C THR A 31 -8.73 1.65 4.49
N ASP A 32 -9.51 2.13 3.53
CA ASP A 32 -9.70 1.45 2.25
C ASP A 32 -8.36 1.18 1.55
N ARG A 33 -7.42 2.11 1.72
CA ARG A 33 -6.04 1.97 1.26
C ARG A 33 -5.32 0.83 1.96
N ASP A 34 -5.42 0.73 3.28
CA ASP A 34 -4.76 -0.35 4.04
C ASP A 34 -5.27 -1.72 3.60
N ILE A 35 -6.59 -1.83 3.38
CA ILE A 35 -7.21 -3.07 2.88
C ILE A 35 -6.65 -3.41 1.51
N LEU A 36 -6.61 -2.45 0.58
CA LEU A 36 -6.06 -2.69 -0.75
C LEU A 36 -4.58 -3.11 -0.69
N VAL A 37 -3.77 -2.46 0.15
CA VAL A 37 -2.33 -2.75 0.30
C VAL A 37 -2.09 -4.18 0.79
N GLU A 38 -2.94 -4.71 1.68
CA GLU A 38 -2.86 -6.11 2.14
C GLU A 38 -3.02 -7.13 1.02
N HIS A 39 -3.69 -6.75 -0.08
CA HIS A 39 -3.92 -7.62 -1.23
C HIS A 39 -2.97 -7.34 -2.41
N LEU A 40 -2.05 -6.38 -2.32
CA LEU A 40 -1.11 -6.07 -3.39
C LEU A 40 0.16 -6.93 -3.31
N VAL A 41 0.58 -7.48 -4.45
CA VAL A 41 1.83 -8.25 -4.59
C VAL A 41 2.74 -7.66 -5.67
N ASP A 42 3.97 -8.17 -5.74
CA ASP A 42 5.05 -7.67 -6.60
C ASP A 42 5.31 -6.17 -6.38
N ARG A 43 5.37 -5.39 -7.47
CA ARG A 43 5.49 -3.92 -7.46
C ARG A 43 4.14 -3.21 -7.31
N GLY A 44 3.11 -3.88 -6.77
CA GLY A 44 1.76 -3.33 -6.66
C GLY A 44 1.67 -2.06 -5.83
N THR A 45 2.38 -2.00 -4.70
CA THR A 45 2.44 -0.81 -3.84
C THR A 45 3.08 0.39 -4.53
N GLU A 46 4.11 0.15 -5.35
CA GLU A 46 4.79 1.17 -6.15
C GLU A 46 3.87 1.73 -7.24
N VAL A 47 3.15 0.86 -7.94
CA VAL A 47 2.16 1.26 -8.95
C VAL A 47 1.05 2.09 -8.31
N LEU A 48 0.53 1.66 -7.15
CA LEU A 48 -0.49 2.40 -6.42
C LEU A 48 0.01 3.80 -6.02
N ALA A 49 1.19 3.91 -5.40
CA ALA A 49 1.77 5.20 -5.01
C ALA A 49 2.01 6.14 -6.21
N THR A 50 2.44 5.56 -7.34
CA THR A 50 2.64 6.31 -8.59
C THR A 50 1.31 6.81 -9.15
N ALA A 51 0.26 5.99 -9.09
CA ALA A 51 -1.09 6.37 -9.48
C ALA A 51 -1.68 7.47 -8.57
N GLU A 52 -1.49 7.36 -7.25
CA GLU A 52 -1.89 8.38 -6.27
C GLU A 52 -1.22 9.74 -6.56
N THR A 53 0.05 9.71 -7.01
CA THR A 53 0.81 10.91 -7.36
C THR A 53 0.34 11.54 -8.68
N GLN A 54 0.10 10.72 -9.71
CA GLN A 54 -0.24 11.22 -11.05
C GLN A 54 -1.73 11.54 -11.23
N TYR A 55 -2.62 10.78 -10.56
CA TYR A 55 -4.07 10.83 -10.70
C TYR A 55 -4.76 10.74 -9.32
N PRO A 56 -4.58 11.72 -8.42
CA PRO A 56 -5.01 11.61 -7.03
C PRO A 56 -6.52 11.44 -6.86
N LYS A 57 -7.33 12.15 -7.65
CA LYS A 57 -8.80 12.14 -7.51
C LYS A 57 -9.38 10.82 -8.02
N GLU A 58 -8.93 10.40 -9.18
CA GLU A 58 -9.38 9.19 -9.85
C GLU A 58 -8.92 7.95 -9.09
N THR A 59 -7.67 7.96 -8.61
CA THR A 59 -7.10 6.87 -7.82
C THR A 59 -7.83 6.70 -6.49
N ALA A 60 -8.23 7.78 -5.82
CA ALA A 60 -9.02 7.70 -4.59
C ALA A 60 -10.35 6.94 -4.79
N ILE A 61 -11.05 7.19 -5.91
CA ILE A 61 -12.30 6.50 -6.27
C ILE A 61 -12.04 5.01 -6.55
N ILE A 62 -10.92 4.70 -7.20
CA ILE A 62 -10.54 3.31 -7.52
C ILE A 62 -10.17 2.55 -6.24
N ILE A 63 -9.45 3.18 -5.31
CA ILE A 63 -9.11 2.59 -4.02
C ILE A 63 -10.38 2.24 -3.24
N SER A 64 -11.34 3.17 -3.14
CA SER A 64 -12.58 2.92 -2.41
C SER A 64 -13.36 1.76 -3.02
N LYS A 65 -13.51 1.74 -4.36
CA LYS A 65 -14.20 0.63 -5.05
C LYS A 65 -13.49 -0.71 -4.90
N LEU A 66 -12.17 -0.76 -5.05
CA LEU A 66 -11.43 -2.01 -4.87
C LEU A 66 -11.55 -2.50 -3.42
N ALA A 67 -11.46 -1.62 -2.44
CA ALA A 67 -11.66 -1.97 -1.04
C ALA A 67 -13.07 -2.48 -0.76
N GLU A 68 -14.11 -1.89 -1.37
CA GLU A 68 -15.49 -2.39 -1.30
C GLU A 68 -15.62 -3.81 -1.89
N LEU A 69 -14.97 -4.09 -3.01
CA LEU A 69 -14.97 -5.42 -3.64
C LEU A 69 -14.26 -6.48 -2.77
N PHE A 70 -13.18 -6.11 -2.10
CA PHE A 70 -12.51 -6.98 -1.13
C PHE A 70 -13.37 -7.20 0.13
N LYS A 71 -14.03 -6.16 0.64
CA LYS A 71 -14.93 -6.26 1.81
C LYS A 71 -16.16 -7.11 1.53
N SER A 72 -16.73 -7.03 0.33
CA SER A 72 -17.89 -7.83 -0.10
C SER A 72 -17.52 -9.28 -0.44
N GLY A 73 -16.24 -9.57 -0.68
CA GLY A 73 -15.76 -10.90 -1.05
C GLY A 73 -15.99 -11.26 -2.51
N GLU A 74 -16.45 -10.31 -3.33
CA GLU A 74 -16.54 -10.45 -4.80
C GLU A 74 -15.15 -10.58 -5.43
N LEU A 75 -14.16 -9.91 -4.84
CA LEU A 75 -12.77 -10.02 -5.25
C LEU A 75 -11.97 -10.74 -4.16
N GLN A 76 -11.40 -11.88 -4.54
CA GLN A 76 -10.63 -12.74 -3.64
C GLN A 76 -9.20 -12.89 -4.16
N GLY A 77 -8.25 -13.03 -3.23
CA GLY A 77 -6.84 -13.24 -3.55
C GLY A 77 -6.04 -11.95 -3.59
N THR A 78 -5.04 -11.90 -4.49
CA THR A 78 -4.06 -10.82 -4.59
C THR A 78 -4.04 -10.19 -5.97
N ILE A 79 -3.66 -8.91 -6.04
CA ILE A 79 -3.53 -8.14 -7.27
C ILE A 79 -2.05 -7.82 -7.47
N SER A 80 -1.47 -8.27 -8.58
CA SER A 80 -0.11 -7.91 -8.96
C SER A 80 -0.03 -6.45 -9.45
N GLY A 81 1.15 -5.85 -9.36
CA GLY A 81 1.38 -4.52 -9.94
C GLY A 81 1.11 -4.45 -11.45
N GLY A 82 1.34 -5.54 -12.18
CA GLY A 82 0.98 -5.63 -13.61
C GLY A 82 -0.53 -5.56 -13.85
N ASN A 83 -1.31 -6.27 -13.02
CA ASN A 83 -2.77 -6.25 -13.10
C ASN A 83 -3.33 -4.88 -12.73
N LEU A 84 -2.81 -4.27 -11.66
CA LEU A 84 -3.21 -2.93 -11.23
C LEU A 84 -2.88 -1.87 -12.31
N LEU A 85 -1.69 -1.95 -12.92
CA LEU A 85 -1.31 -1.06 -14.02
C LEU A 85 -2.19 -1.26 -15.25
N SER A 86 -2.59 -2.50 -15.54
CA SER A 86 -3.49 -2.83 -16.64
C SER A 86 -4.89 -2.28 -16.39
N LEU A 87 -5.41 -2.39 -15.16
CA LEU A 87 -6.69 -1.80 -14.76
C LEU A 87 -6.69 -0.29 -15.04
N PHE A 88 -5.68 0.43 -14.56
CA PHE A 88 -5.55 1.87 -14.80
C PHE A 88 -5.56 2.20 -16.29
N ARG A 89 -4.85 1.43 -17.13
CA ARG A 89 -4.85 1.63 -18.59
C ARG A 89 -6.22 1.39 -19.22
N THR A 90 -6.93 0.35 -18.80
CA THR A 90 -8.26 0.00 -19.33
C THR A 90 -9.28 1.11 -19.08
N ILE A 91 -9.19 1.79 -17.94
CA ILE A 91 -10.07 2.93 -17.60
C ILE A 91 -9.55 4.28 -18.13
N GLY A 92 -8.47 4.28 -18.92
CA GLY A 92 -7.92 5.48 -19.55
C GLY A 92 -6.89 6.26 -18.72
N LEU A 93 -6.49 5.77 -17.55
CA LEU A 93 -5.45 6.38 -16.72
C LEU A 93 -4.06 5.86 -17.12
N ARG A 94 -3.29 6.72 -17.78
CA ARG A 94 -1.94 6.38 -18.26
C ARG A 94 -0.88 6.58 -17.18
N VAL A 95 -0.91 5.75 -16.15
CA VAL A 95 0.11 5.74 -15.07
C VAL A 95 1.47 5.39 -15.67
N ARG A 96 2.43 6.32 -15.60
CA ARG A 96 3.79 6.15 -16.11
C ARG A 96 4.70 5.63 -15.00
N MET A 97 5.27 4.43 -15.20
CA MET A 97 6.28 3.84 -14.33
C MET A 97 7.69 4.06 -14.90
N ASP A 98 8.68 4.32 -14.04
CA ASP A 98 10.10 4.27 -14.43
C ASP A 98 10.55 2.80 -14.47
N THR A 99 10.34 2.16 -15.63
CA THR A 99 10.71 0.75 -15.84
C THR A 99 12.03 0.66 -16.59
N LYS A 100 13.03 0.05 -15.95
CA LYS A 100 14.33 -0.25 -16.57
C LYS A 100 14.46 -1.75 -16.79
N ILE A 101 14.60 -2.17 -18.05
CA ILE A 101 14.81 -3.57 -18.42
C ILE A 101 16.32 -3.83 -18.49
N ARG A 102 16.81 -4.72 -17.62
CA ARG A 102 18.18 -5.23 -17.63
C ARG A 102 18.17 -6.69 -18.06
N ILE A 103 19.14 -7.07 -18.87
CA ILE A 103 19.32 -8.41 -19.42
C ILE A 103 20.69 -8.90 -19.01
N GLU A 104 20.77 -10.16 -18.59
CA GLU A 104 22.04 -10.82 -18.37
C GLU A 104 22.60 -11.29 -19.72
N ASP A 105 23.81 -10.82 -20.04
CA ASP A 105 24.56 -11.20 -21.23
C ASP A 105 25.98 -11.55 -20.79
N HIS A 106 26.37 -12.81 -21.01
CA HIS A 106 27.69 -13.33 -20.62
C HIS A 106 28.12 -12.97 -19.18
N GLY A 107 27.20 -13.06 -18.22
CA GLY A 107 27.46 -12.77 -16.80
C GLY A 107 27.52 -11.27 -16.44
N LYS A 108 27.20 -10.36 -17.38
CA LYS A 108 27.05 -8.92 -17.13
C LYS A 108 25.60 -8.49 -17.32
N LEU A 109 25.12 -7.62 -16.43
CA LEU A 109 23.80 -6.99 -16.58
C LEU A 109 23.91 -5.78 -17.51
N ILE A 110 23.48 -5.94 -18.76
CA ILE A 110 23.38 -4.87 -19.75
C ILE A 110 21.93 -4.38 -19.88
N SER A 111 21.73 -3.14 -20.31
CA SER A 111 20.37 -2.66 -20.61
C SER A 111 19.84 -3.29 -21.90
N LEU A 112 18.51 -3.42 -22.03
CA LEU A 112 17.88 -3.87 -23.28
C LEU A 112 18.33 -3.02 -24.48
N SER A 113 18.45 -1.70 -24.29
CA SER A 113 18.89 -0.76 -25.32
C SER A 113 20.30 -1.06 -25.83
N GLU A 114 21.23 -1.42 -24.93
CA GLU A 114 22.60 -1.81 -25.30
C GLU A 114 22.60 -3.13 -26.09
N ARG A 115 21.83 -4.13 -25.63
CA ARG A 115 21.74 -5.44 -26.30
C ARG A 115 21.16 -5.36 -27.72
N LEU A 116 20.23 -4.44 -27.97
CA LEU A 116 19.64 -4.26 -29.29
C LEU A 116 20.64 -3.63 -30.26
N LYS A 117 21.43 -2.65 -29.81
CA LYS A 117 22.49 -2.02 -30.61
C LYS A 117 23.60 -3.00 -30.98
N SER A 118 24.00 -3.88 -30.06
CA SER A 118 25.09 -4.84 -30.29
C SER A 118 24.75 -5.97 -31.27
N LYS A 119 23.51 -6.05 -31.78
CA LYS A 119 23.07 -7.05 -32.78
C LYS A 119 22.95 -6.49 -34.19
N GLU A 120 23.10 -5.18 -34.38
CA GLU A 120 23.07 -4.54 -35.71
C GLU A 120 24.43 -4.54 -36.42
N ASP A 121 25.48 -5.05 -35.76
CA ASP A 121 26.82 -5.35 -36.31
C ASP A 121 26.96 -6.86 -36.61
#